data_AF-A0A947G7Q7-F1
#
_entry.id   AF-A0A947G7Q7-F1
#
_cell.length_a   1.000
_cell.length_b   1.000
_cell.length_c   1.000
_cell.angle_alpha   90.00
_cell.angle_beta   90.00
_cell.angle_gamma   90.00
#
_symmetry.space_group_name_H-M   'P 1'
#
loop_
_entity.id
_entity.type
_entity.pdbx_description
1 polymer ?
#
loop_
_entity_poly.entity_id
_entity_poly.type
_entity_poly.pdbx_seq_one_letter_code
_entity_poly.pdbx_strand_id
1 'polypeptide(L)'
;MKRSVYLCASLVSAFAIACGGDDSGDGGGGPDAAPAETVTIYDVQGEAMAVGTSVRVEDVVVTAVDTFGGRVGAIYVQEQAGGERSGVVVNTSTVPSGVEVGSIVTVTGVKDEFALNADMTGRTVTQIGSPTVTVTGSGTVPEPE
;
A
#
# COMPACT_ATOMS: atom_id res chain seq x y z
N MET A 1 -28.87 -20.56 -22.61
CA MET A 1 -28.34 -21.41 -21.52
C MET A 1 -27.33 -22.38 -22.11
N LYS A 2 -26.03 -22.10 -21.96
CA LYS A 2 -24.95 -23.04 -22.30
C LYS A 2 -23.92 -22.94 -21.17
N ARG A 3 -23.94 -23.93 -20.28
CA ARG A 3 -22.98 -24.05 -19.17
C ARG A 3 -21.74 -24.74 -19.72
N SER A 4 -20.65 -23.99 -19.91
CA SER A 4 -19.34 -24.56 -20.16
C SER A 4 -18.71 -24.96 -18.84
N VAL A 5 -18.53 -26.26 -18.67
CA VAL A 5 -17.72 -26.90 -17.64
C VAL A 5 -16.26 -26.81 -18.10
N TYR A 6 -15.39 -26.23 -17.28
CA TYR A 6 -13.94 -26.41 -17.41
C TYR A 6 -13.42 -27.20 -16.21
N LEU A 7 -12.82 -28.33 -16.55
CA LEU A 7 -12.07 -29.27 -15.74
C LEU A 7 -10.57 -28.93 -15.87
N CYS A 8 -9.82 -29.02 -14.76
CA CYS A 8 -8.36 -29.20 -14.60
C CYS A 8 -7.84 -28.28 -13.47
N ALA A 9 -7.60 -28.82 -12.26
CA ALA A 9 -6.36 -29.49 -11.85
C ALA A 9 -5.21 -28.49 -11.61
N SER A 10 -5.00 -28.12 -10.34
CA SER A 10 -3.78 -27.47 -9.89
C SER A 10 -3.24 -28.17 -8.65
N LEU A 11 -1.97 -28.54 -8.77
CA LEU A 11 -1.12 -29.30 -7.87
C LEU A 11 -1.20 -28.85 -6.40
N VAL A 12 -1.35 -29.83 -5.51
CA VAL A 12 -0.82 -29.75 -4.16
C VAL A 12 0.64 -30.19 -4.23
N SER A 13 1.57 -29.29 -3.92
CA SER A 13 2.94 -29.70 -3.59
C SER A 13 3.54 -28.74 -2.58
N ALA A 14 3.71 -29.23 -1.36
CA ALA A 14 4.68 -28.71 -0.41
C ALA A 14 5.21 -29.90 0.39
N PHE A 15 6.34 -30.44 -0.05
CA PHE A 15 7.18 -31.32 0.74
C PHE A 15 8.19 -30.41 1.46
N ALA A 16 8.05 -30.30 2.78
CA ALA A 16 9.14 -29.85 3.65
C ALA A 16 9.17 -30.80 4.85
N ILE A 17 9.90 -31.91 4.68
CA ILE A 17 10.36 -32.71 5.82
C ILE A 17 11.64 -32.04 6.32
N ALA A 18 11.55 -31.40 7.48
CA ALA A 18 12.70 -31.13 8.33
C ALA A 18 12.48 -31.92 9.63
N CYS A 19 13.26 -33.00 9.81
CA CYS A 19 13.37 -33.68 11.09
C CYS A 19 14.32 -32.88 12.01
N GLY A 20 13.94 -32.72 13.28
CA GLY A 20 14.90 -32.43 14.35
C GLY A 20 14.31 -31.78 15.59
N GLY A 21 14.00 -32.59 16.61
CA GLY A 21 14.04 -32.18 18.02
C GLY A 21 12.69 -32.08 18.74
N ASP A 22 12.35 -33.12 19.52
CA ASP A 22 11.50 -33.01 20.70
C ASP A 22 12.17 -32.09 21.74
N ASP A 23 11.58 -30.94 22.05
CA ASP A 23 11.61 -30.36 23.40
C ASP A 23 10.43 -29.40 23.58
N SER A 24 9.75 -29.52 24.72
CA SER A 24 8.51 -28.82 25.04
C SER A 24 8.79 -27.35 25.42
N GLY A 25 8.37 -26.42 24.57
CA GLY A 25 8.37 -24.98 24.86
C GLY A 25 7.08 -24.34 24.37
N ASP A 26 6.17 -24.03 25.30
CA ASP A 26 5.03 -23.14 25.08
C ASP A 26 5.55 -21.76 24.65
N GLY A 27 5.27 -21.39 23.41
CA GLY A 27 5.73 -20.16 22.79
C GLY A 27 4.90 -19.90 21.54
N GLY A 28 3.67 -19.44 21.75
CA GLY A 28 2.77 -19.00 20.69
C GLY A 28 3.32 -17.80 19.93
N GLY A 29 4.26 -18.04 19.02
CA GLY A 29 4.62 -17.11 17.95
C GLY A 29 3.50 -17.15 16.92
N GLY A 30 2.66 -16.12 16.91
CA GLY A 30 1.80 -15.84 15.76
C GLY A 30 2.65 -15.71 14.49
N PRO A 31 2.09 -15.91 13.29
CA PRO A 31 2.85 -15.74 12.07
C PRO A 31 3.37 -14.31 12.02
N ASP A 32 4.70 -14.15 12.10
CA ASP A 32 5.35 -12.89 11.77
C ASP A 32 4.90 -12.53 10.35
N ALA A 33 4.16 -11.41 10.24
CA ALA A 33 3.77 -10.89 8.95
C ALA A 33 5.05 -10.67 8.14
N ALA A 34 5.16 -11.33 6.99
CA ALA A 34 6.29 -11.14 6.10
C ALA A 34 6.45 -9.63 5.83
N PRO A 35 7.69 -9.10 5.85
CA PRO A 35 7.91 -7.68 5.64
C PRO A 35 7.34 -7.27 4.28
N ALA A 36 6.62 -6.14 4.24
CA ALA A 36 6.05 -5.62 3.01
C ALA A 36 7.17 -5.41 1.96
N GLU A 37 6.94 -5.87 0.74
CA GLU A 37 7.88 -5.70 -0.36
C GLU A 37 8.03 -4.22 -0.71
N THR A 38 9.26 -3.78 -0.97
CA THR A 38 9.52 -2.43 -1.48
C THR A 38 9.08 -2.35 -2.94
N VAL A 39 8.17 -1.42 -3.23
CA VAL A 39 7.54 -1.21 -4.55
C VAL A 39 7.46 0.28 -4.88
N THR A 40 7.23 0.62 -6.15
CA THR A 40 6.97 2.00 -6.57
C THR A 40 5.48 2.35 -6.50
N ILE A 41 5.13 3.63 -6.50
CA ILE A 41 3.75 4.10 -6.63
C ILE A 41 3.16 3.66 -7.97
N TYR A 42 3.96 3.59 -9.04
CA TYR A 42 3.49 3.06 -10.33
C TYR A 42 3.01 1.61 -10.20
N ASP A 43 3.72 0.78 -9.44
CA ASP A 43 3.32 -0.61 -9.16
C ASP A 43 2.04 -0.65 -8.32
N VAL A 44 1.94 0.20 -7.29
CA VAL A 44 0.75 0.30 -6.43
C VAL A 44 -0.48 0.64 -7.26
N GLN A 45 -0.38 1.59 -8.17
CA GLN A 45 -1.48 1.95 -9.08
C GLN A 45 -1.73 0.91 -10.16
N GLY A 46 -0.77 0.05 -10.47
CA GLY A 46 -0.87 -0.96 -11.51
C GLY A 46 -2.02 -1.94 -11.26
N GLU A 47 -2.76 -2.28 -12.33
CA GLU A 47 -3.88 -3.23 -12.28
C GLU A 47 -3.44 -4.65 -11.90
N ALA A 48 -2.16 -4.96 -12.09
CA ALA A 48 -1.58 -6.26 -11.74
C ALA A 48 -1.45 -6.47 -10.22
N MET A 49 -1.36 -5.39 -9.43
CA MET A 49 -1.28 -5.50 -7.97
C MET A 49 -2.69 -5.62 -7.39
N ALA A 50 -2.95 -6.72 -6.68
CA ALA A 50 -4.23 -6.97 -6.05
C ALA A 50 -4.49 -6.01 -4.88
N VAL A 51 -5.75 -5.61 -4.68
CA VAL A 51 -6.21 -4.90 -3.47
C VAL A 51 -5.92 -5.74 -2.23
N GLY A 52 -5.50 -5.10 -1.14
CA GLY A 52 -5.10 -5.75 0.11
C GLY A 52 -3.63 -6.21 0.15
N THR A 53 -2.89 -6.08 -0.95
CA THR A 53 -1.44 -6.35 -0.98
C THR A 53 -0.72 -5.40 -0.04
N SER A 54 0.13 -5.93 0.84
CA SER A 54 1.00 -5.11 1.69
C SER A 54 2.10 -4.47 0.86
N VAL A 55 2.33 -3.17 1.05
CA VAL A 55 3.27 -2.38 0.25
C VAL A 55 4.18 -1.57 1.16
N ARG A 56 5.43 -1.40 0.72
CA ARG A 56 6.37 -0.43 1.27
C ARG A 56 6.84 0.45 0.11
N VAL A 57 6.60 1.74 0.21
CA VAL A 57 7.05 2.73 -0.77
C VAL A 57 8.06 3.63 -0.08
N GLU A 58 9.24 3.77 -0.67
CA GLU A 58 10.37 4.51 -0.11
C GLU A 58 10.70 5.72 -0.97
N ASP A 59 11.40 6.69 -0.39
CA ASP A 59 11.92 7.86 -1.10
C ASP A 59 10.88 8.64 -1.90
N VAL A 60 9.63 8.70 -1.42
CA VAL A 60 8.56 9.50 -2.04
C VAL A 60 8.38 10.83 -1.32
N VAL A 61 8.00 11.85 -2.07
CA VAL A 61 7.85 13.22 -1.57
C VAL A 61 6.39 13.55 -1.31
N VAL A 62 6.12 14.20 -0.18
CA VAL A 62 4.79 14.70 0.17
C VAL A 62 4.49 15.94 -0.67
N THR A 63 3.43 15.90 -1.47
CA THR A 63 3.05 17.00 -2.38
C THR A 63 1.87 17.81 -1.85
N ALA A 64 1.02 17.21 -1.01
CA ALA A 64 -0.06 17.91 -0.33
C ALA A 64 -0.41 17.26 1.01
N VAL A 65 -0.93 18.07 1.92
CA VAL A 65 -1.48 17.65 3.21
C VAL A 65 -2.91 18.15 3.30
N ASP A 66 -3.86 17.24 3.48
CA ASP A 66 -5.27 17.61 3.62
C ASP A 66 -5.52 18.18 5.02
N THR A 67 -5.72 19.49 5.04
CA THR A 67 -6.04 20.28 6.23
C THR A 67 -7.42 20.94 6.14
N PHE A 68 -8.21 20.60 5.13
CA PHE A 68 -9.45 21.31 4.83
C PHE A 68 -10.68 20.63 5.45
N GLY A 69 -11.48 21.40 6.20
CA GLY A 69 -12.76 20.95 6.74
C GLY A 69 -12.66 20.09 8.00
N GLY A 70 -13.68 19.25 8.23
CA GLY A 70 -13.79 18.42 9.45
C GLY A 70 -13.22 17.00 9.31
N ARG A 71 -12.80 16.60 8.10
CA ARG A 71 -12.09 15.35 7.82
C ARG A 71 -10.76 15.75 7.22
N VAL A 72 -9.73 15.66 8.02
CA VAL A 72 -8.37 16.08 7.69
C VAL A 72 -7.44 14.92 7.96
N GLY A 73 -6.23 15.01 7.42
CA GLY A 73 -5.16 14.10 7.82
C GLY A 73 -4.59 13.28 6.69
N ALA A 74 -5.31 13.09 5.59
CA ALA A 74 -4.78 12.44 4.40
C ALA A 74 -3.57 13.22 3.86
N ILE A 75 -2.58 12.51 3.35
CA ILE A 75 -1.42 13.11 2.68
C ILE A 75 -1.33 12.57 1.26
N TYR A 76 -0.80 13.38 0.35
CA TYR A 76 -0.54 12.99 -1.03
C TYR A 76 0.97 12.87 -1.19
N VAL A 77 1.40 11.73 -1.73
CA VAL A 77 2.82 11.45 -1.97
C VAL A 77 3.04 11.15 -3.44
N GLN A 78 4.24 11.48 -3.93
CA GLN A 78 4.61 11.29 -5.33
C GLN A 78 6.04 10.75 -5.44
N GLU A 79 6.31 9.97 -6.48
CA GLU A 79 7.70 9.65 -6.86
C GLU A 79 8.49 10.94 -7.07
N GLN A 80 9.73 11.00 -6.60
CA GLN A 80 10.56 12.21 -6.74
C GLN A 80 10.81 12.61 -8.20
N ALA A 81 10.86 11.63 -9.10
CA ALA A 81 11.00 11.88 -10.53
C ALA A 81 9.73 12.48 -11.16
N GLY A 82 8.60 12.46 -10.46
CA GLY A 82 7.29 12.84 -10.98
C GLY A 82 6.77 11.90 -12.06
N GLY A 83 5.89 12.41 -12.91
CA GLY A 83 5.35 11.69 -14.07
C GLY A 83 3.93 11.16 -13.88
N GLU A 84 3.35 10.68 -14.97
CA GLU A 84 2.00 10.13 -14.97
C GLU A 84 1.88 8.97 -13.96
N ARG A 85 0.84 8.99 -13.12
CA ARG A 85 0.57 7.97 -12.09
C ARG A 85 1.67 7.81 -11.02
N SER A 86 2.51 8.84 -10.85
CA SER A 86 3.52 8.85 -9.79
C SER A 86 2.93 9.21 -8.42
N GLY A 87 1.72 9.76 -8.36
CA GLY A 87 1.11 10.29 -7.13
C GLY A 87 -0.02 9.43 -6.58
N VAL A 88 -0.02 9.15 -5.27
CA VAL A 88 -1.08 8.40 -4.58
C VAL A 88 -1.49 9.07 -3.28
N VAL A 89 -2.76 8.91 -2.88
CA VAL A 89 -3.23 9.36 -1.57
C VAL A 89 -2.93 8.30 -0.51
N VAL A 90 -2.43 8.74 0.63
CA VAL A 90 -2.17 7.92 1.81
C VAL A 90 -3.28 8.24 2.82
N ASN A 91 -4.11 7.24 3.10
CA ASN A 91 -5.35 7.40 3.88
C ASN A 91 -5.05 7.35 5.38
N THR A 92 -4.54 8.45 5.91
CA THR A 92 -4.29 8.70 7.33
C THR A 92 -5.49 9.40 7.99
N SER A 93 -5.76 9.06 9.26
CA SER A 93 -6.84 9.69 10.05
C SER A 93 -6.46 11.05 10.65
N THR A 94 -5.16 11.34 10.74
CA THR A 94 -4.57 12.61 11.16
C THR A 94 -3.24 12.77 10.45
N VAL A 95 -2.79 14.01 10.21
CA VAL A 95 -1.47 14.27 9.63
C VAL A 95 -0.38 13.68 10.55
N PRO A 96 0.50 12.78 10.08
CA PRO A 96 1.59 12.26 10.89
C PRO A 96 2.51 13.38 11.37
N SER A 97 3.07 13.22 12.58
CA SER A 97 3.95 14.25 13.15
C SER A 97 5.19 14.49 12.27
N GLY A 98 5.52 15.76 12.05
CA GLY A 98 6.67 16.16 11.24
C GLY A 98 6.47 16.04 9.72
N VAL A 99 5.30 15.59 9.27
CA VAL A 99 4.98 15.57 7.83
C VAL A 99 4.51 16.94 7.38
N GLU A 100 5.21 17.48 6.39
CA GLU A 100 4.87 18.71 5.67
C GLU A 100 5.12 18.52 4.16
N VAL A 101 4.56 19.41 3.33
CA VAL A 101 4.84 19.42 1.89
C VAL A 101 6.35 19.56 1.65
N GLY A 102 6.91 18.70 0.80
CA GLY A 102 8.36 18.58 0.57
C GLY A 102 9.07 17.57 1.47
N SER A 103 8.40 16.97 2.45
CA SER A 103 8.99 15.85 3.22
C SER A 103 9.24 14.65 2.33
N ILE A 104 10.39 14.00 2.46
CA ILE A 104 10.63 12.67 1.90
C ILE A 104 10.23 11.66 2.97
N VAL A 105 9.44 10.66 2.59
CA VAL A 105 8.86 9.69 3.52
C VAL A 105 9.02 8.26 3.00
N THR A 106 9.06 7.32 3.95
CA THR A 106 8.73 5.91 3.71
C THR A 106 7.31 5.65 4.20
N VAL A 107 6.50 5.02 3.36
CA VAL A 107 5.12 4.66 3.66
C VAL A 107 4.97 3.14 3.58
N THR A 108 4.54 2.51 4.67
CA THR A 108 4.09 1.11 4.65
C THR A 108 2.58 1.06 4.83
N GLY A 109 1.90 0.15 4.17
CA GLY A 109 0.45 -0.02 4.33
C GLY A 109 -0.08 -1.14 3.44
N VAL A 110 -1.34 -1.02 3.03
CA VAL A 110 -1.95 -1.93 2.06
C VAL A 110 -2.48 -1.14 0.87
N LYS A 111 -2.37 -1.71 -0.34
CA LYS A 111 -3.09 -1.18 -1.50
C LYS A 111 -4.59 -1.26 -1.24
N ASP A 112 -5.29 -0.16 -1.46
CA ASP A 112 -6.73 -0.06 -1.34
C ASP A 112 -7.33 0.71 -2.53
N GLU A 113 -8.60 0.48 -2.82
CA GLU A 113 -9.35 1.11 -3.90
C GLU A 113 -10.60 1.75 -3.31
N PHE A 114 -10.54 3.06 -3.11
CA PHE A 114 -11.64 3.81 -2.52
C PHE A 114 -12.73 4.09 -3.54
N ALA A 115 -13.94 3.58 -3.28
CA ALA A 115 -15.15 3.98 -3.98
C ALA A 115 -15.98 4.92 -3.10
N LEU A 116 -16.40 6.06 -3.64
CA LEU A 116 -17.38 6.89 -2.96
C LEU A 116 -18.74 6.19 -3.03
N ASN A 117 -19.39 5.94 -1.89
CA ASN A 117 -20.67 5.22 -1.85
C ASN A 117 -21.79 5.83 -2.72
N ALA A 118 -21.74 7.14 -2.96
CA ALA A 118 -22.68 7.85 -3.83
C ALA A 118 -22.33 7.74 -5.33
N ASP A 119 -21.13 7.27 -5.67
CA ASP A 119 -20.70 7.04 -7.04
C ASP A 119 -21.11 5.63 -7.50
N MET A 120 -22.14 5.58 -8.35
CA MET A 120 -22.65 4.33 -8.92
C MET A 120 -21.91 3.88 -10.19
N THR A 121 -20.91 4.63 -10.65
CA THR A 121 -20.16 4.31 -11.88
C THR A 121 -19.18 3.15 -11.71
N GLY A 122 -18.88 2.77 -10.46
CA GLY A 122 -17.87 1.76 -10.13
C GLY A 122 -16.43 2.26 -10.23
N ARG A 123 -16.21 3.58 -10.41
CA ARG A 123 -14.87 4.17 -10.37
C ARG A 123 -14.31 4.14 -8.96
N THR A 124 -13.01 3.89 -8.87
CA THR A 124 -12.25 3.91 -7.63
C THR A 124 -11.07 4.85 -7.73
N VAL A 125 -10.51 5.20 -6.58
CA VAL A 125 -9.22 5.87 -6.44
C VAL A 125 -8.28 4.94 -5.68
N THR A 126 -7.14 4.62 -6.28
CA THR A 126 -6.10 3.87 -5.59
C THR A 126 -5.56 4.70 -4.43
N GLN A 127 -5.43 4.07 -3.26
CA GLN A 127 -4.86 4.68 -2.07
C GLN A 127 -3.99 3.68 -1.30
N ILE A 128 -3.15 4.18 -0.41
CA ILE A 128 -2.49 3.37 0.61
C ILE A 128 -3.32 3.44 1.89
N GLY A 129 -3.96 2.31 2.24
CA GLY A 129 -4.76 2.13 3.45
C GLY A 129 -3.93 1.62 4.63
N SER A 130 -4.45 1.81 5.84
CA SER A 130 -3.80 1.46 7.12
C SER A 130 -2.31 1.86 7.19
N PRO A 131 -1.95 3.11 6.83
CA PRO A 131 -0.56 3.47 6.61
C PRO A 131 0.20 3.71 7.92
N THR A 132 1.50 3.39 7.89
CA THR A 132 2.52 3.95 8.77
C THR A 132 3.47 4.80 7.93
N VAL A 133 3.71 6.05 8.36
CA VAL A 133 4.52 7.03 7.62
C VAL A 133 5.72 7.41 8.47
N THR A 134 6.92 7.33 7.89
CA THR A 134 8.17 7.74 8.52
C THR A 134 8.84 8.81 7.66
N VAL A 135 9.12 9.98 8.23
CA VAL A 135 9.90 11.02 7.54
C VAL A 135 11.36 10.61 7.52
N THR A 136 11.96 10.59 6.33
CA THR A 136 13.36 10.20 6.10
C THR A 136 14.22 11.37 5.63
N GLY A 137 13.60 12.48 5.19
CA GLY A 137 14.31 13.68 4.78
C GLY A 137 13.39 14.76 4.23
N SER A 138 13.97 15.65 3.43
CA SER A 138 13.26 16.69 2.69
C SER A 138 13.76 16.76 1.25
N GLY A 139 12.90 17.19 0.34
CA GLY A 139 13.14 17.22 -1.09
C GLY A 139 12.31 18.28 -1.80
N THR A 140 12.57 18.45 -3.10
CA THR A 140 11.78 19.32 -3.96
C THR A 140 10.52 18.62 -4.41
N VAL A 141 9.40 19.35 -4.39
CA VAL A 141 8.13 18.86 -4.96
C VAL A 141 8.22 18.90 -6.49
N PRO A 142 7.89 17.80 -7.20
CA PRO A 142 7.82 17.78 -8.66
C PRO A 142 6.86 18.83 -9.22
N GLU A 143 7.11 19.28 -10.45
CA GLU A 143 6.16 20.16 -11.15
C GLU A 143 4.87 19.38 -11.52
N PRO A 144 3.72 20.05 -11.62
CA PRO A 144 2.48 19.40 -12.07
C PRO A 144 2.59 18.87 -13.52
N GLU A 145 1.95 17.72 -13.76
CA GLU A 145 1.85 17.05 -15.08
C GLU A 145 0.65 17.53 -15.91
#